data_AF-A0A013TZV6-F1
#
_entry.id   AF-A0A013TZV6-F1
#
_cell.length_a   1.000
_cell.length_b   1.000
_cell.length_c   1.000
_cell.angle_alpha   90.00
_cell.angle_beta   90.00
_cell.angle_gamma   90.00
#
_symmetry.space_group_name_H-M   'P 1'
#
loop_
_entity.id
_entity.type
_entity.pdbx_description
1 polymer ?
#
loop_
_entity_poly.entity_id
_entity_poly.type
_entity_poly.pdbx_seq_one_letter_code
_entity_poly.pdbx_strand_id
1 'polypeptide(L)' 'METIYQNLVEHFGGQVAAAKALDVSQSNISGYTSGRWSMSAKVAIKAEKATNGEFKAVDLCPALKELKNLFA' A
#
# COMPACT_ATOMS: atom_id res chain seq x y z
N MET A 1 2.84 8.50 -15.12
CA MET A 1 3.67 8.53 -13.89
C MET A 1 3.00 7.57 -12.93
N GLU A 2 3.61 6.43 -12.69
CA GLU A 2 2.99 5.39 -11.86
C GLU A 2 3.09 5.74 -10.38
N THR A 3 1.98 5.56 -9.66
CA THR A 3 1.91 5.75 -8.22
C THR A 3 2.55 4.56 -7.50
N ILE A 4 3.01 4.74 -6.27
CA ILE A 4 3.53 3.63 -5.44
C ILE A 4 2.51 2.48 -5.32
N TYR A 5 1.21 2.77 -5.37
CA TYR A 5 0.16 1.76 -5.37
C TYR A 5 0.07 0.97 -6.67
N GLN A 6 0.35 1.58 -7.82
CA GLN A 6 0.40 0.87 -9.11
C GLN A 6 1.58 -0.10 -9.13
N ASN A 7 2.76 0.35 -8.72
CA ASN A 7 3.94 -0.51 -8.60
C ASN A 7 3.71 -1.68 -7.64
N LEU A 8 3.06 -1.43 -6.50
CA LEU A 8 2.70 -2.48 -5.54
C LEU A 8 1.74 -3.51 -6.15
N VAL A 9 0.76 -3.05 -6.92
CA VAL A 9 -0.21 -3.91 -7.61
C VAL A 9 0.48 -4.77 -8.67
N GLU A 10 1.41 -4.18 -9.43
CA GLU A 10 2.20 -4.89 -10.43
C GLU A 10 3.12 -5.93 -9.81
N HIS A 11 3.77 -5.61 -8.68
CA HIS A 11 4.58 -6.56 -7.91
C HIS A 11 3.79 -7.82 -7.54
N PHE A 12 2.52 -7.68 -7.16
CA PHE A 12 1.65 -8.82 -6.87
C PHE A 12 1.05 -9.51 -8.11
N GLY A 13 1.24 -8.96 -9.32
CA GLY A 13 0.67 -9.51 -10.55
C GLY A 13 -0.78 -9.07 -10.83
N GLY A 14 -1.22 -7.94 -10.27
CA GLY A 14 -2.50 -7.31 -10.56
C GLY A 14 -3.41 -7.11 -9.34
N GLN A 15 -4.51 -6.39 -9.54
CA GLN A 15 -5.34 -5.88 -8.43
C GLN A 15 -5.97 -6.98 -7.59
N VAL A 16 -6.39 -8.10 -8.21
CA VAL A 16 -6.99 -9.24 -7.51
C VAL A 16 -5.95 -9.98 -6.67
N ALA A 17 -4.74 -10.17 -7.20
CA ALA A 17 -3.66 -10.82 -6.47
C ALA A 17 -3.18 -9.96 -5.30
N ALA A 18 -3.04 -8.65 -5.50
CA ALA A 18 -2.75 -7.68 -4.44
C ALA A 18 -3.84 -7.68 -3.36
N ALA A 19 -5.11 -7.69 -3.74
CA ALA A 19 -6.23 -7.74 -2.79
C ALA A 19 -6.17 -8.99 -1.90
N LYS A 20 -5.87 -10.15 -2.50
CA LYS A 20 -5.70 -11.41 -1.77
C LYS A 20 -4.47 -11.37 -0.84
N ALA A 21 -3.33 -10.88 -1.33
CA ALA A 21 -2.10 -10.80 -0.55
C ALA A 21 -2.24 -9.86 0.67
N LEU A 22 -2.97 -8.76 0.51
CA LEU A 22 -3.20 -7.77 1.57
C LEU A 22 -4.45 -8.06 2.41
N ASP A 23 -5.23 -9.07 2.04
CA ASP A 23 -6.49 -9.43 2.70
C ASP A 23 -7.43 -8.21 2.79
N VAL A 24 -7.76 -7.67 1.62
CA VAL A 24 -8.71 -6.57 1.39
C VAL A 24 -9.54 -6.86 0.13
N SER A 25 -10.58 -6.08 -0.14
CA SER A 25 -11.33 -6.19 -1.39
C SER A 25 -10.56 -5.60 -2.59
N GLN A 26 -10.81 -6.10 -3.80
CA GLN A 26 -10.24 -5.51 -5.02
C GLN A 26 -10.68 -4.04 -5.20
N SER A 27 -11.87 -3.66 -4.73
CA SER A 27 -12.34 -2.28 -4.76
C SER A 27 -11.47 -1.34 -3.91
N ASN A 28 -10.92 -1.83 -2.78
CA ASN A 28 -9.95 -1.05 -2.01
C ASN A 28 -8.67 -0.79 -2.81
N ILE A 29 -8.17 -1.81 -3.52
CA ILE A 29 -6.99 -1.68 -4.39
C ILE A 29 -7.23 -0.68 -5.53
N SER A 30 -8.41 -0.74 -6.15
CA SER A 30 -8.81 0.24 -7.16
C SER A 30 -8.86 1.66 -6.58
N GLY A 31 -9.38 1.83 -5.37
CA GLY A 31 -9.38 3.11 -4.66
C GLY A 31 -7.98 3.65 -4.37
N TYR A 32 -7.01 2.79 -4.03
CA TYR A 32 -5.61 3.19 -3.85
C TYR A 32 -4.97 3.65 -5.17
N THR A 33 -5.06 2.82 -6.21
CA THR A 33 -4.44 3.10 -7.52
C THR A 33 -5.05 4.29 -8.26
N SER A 34 -6.32 4.61 -7.99
CA SER A 34 -6.99 5.82 -8.50
C SER A 34 -6.78 7.07 -7.64
N GLY A 35 -6.11 6.94 -6.48
CA GLY A 35 -5.88 8.06 -5.56
C GLY A 35 -7.10 8.51 -4.77
N ARG A 36 -8.21 7.73 -4.79
CA ARG A 36 -9.44 8.07 -4.06
C ARG A 36 -9.24 8.07 -2.55
N TRP A 37 -8.42 7.17 -2.04
CA TRP A 37 -8.03 7.08 -0.63
C TRP A 37 -6.66 6.42 -0.49
N SER A 38 -6.04 6.54 0.69
CA SER A 38 -4.75 5.92 1.00
C SER A 38 -4.90 4.66 1.84
N MET A 39 -3.85 3.84 1.91
CA MET A 39 -3.83 2.68 2.80
C MET A 39 -3.84 3.11 4.27
N SER A 40 -4.58 2.37 5.08
CA SER A 40 -4.46 2.46 6.53
C SER A 40 -3.14 1.84 6.99
N ALA A 41 -2.66 2.22 8.17
CA ALA A 41 -1.43 1.69 8.74
C ALA A 41 -1.40 0.15 8.77
N LYS A 42 -2.54 -0.49 9.10
CA LYS A 42 -2.66 -1.96 9.12
C LYS A 42 -2.40 -2.59 7.73
N VAL A 43 -2.98 -2.02 6.68
CA VAL A 43 -2.83 -2.54 5.31
C VAL A 43 -1.42 -2.25 4.78
N ALA A 44 -0.88 -1.07 5.07
CA ALA A 44 0.49 -0.70 4.70
C ALA A 44 1.55 -1.62 5.34
N ILE A 45 1.38 -1.98 6.63
CA ILE A 45 2.26 -2.95 7.31
C ILE A 45 2.13 -4.35 6.69
N LYS A 46 0.91 -4.79 6.32
CA LYS A 46 0.73 -6.06 5.60
C LYS A 46 1.48 -6.04 4.27
N ALA A 47 1.40 -4.95 3.52
CA ALA A 47 2.10 -4.79 2.25
C ALA A 47 3.62 -4.85 2.43
N GLU A 48 4.17 -4.18 3.43
CA GLU A 48 5.60 -4.25 3.72
C GLU A 48 6.06 -5.68 4.04
N LYS A 49 5.30 -6.40 4.88
CA LYS A 49 5.62 -7.79 5.21
C LYS A 49 5.48 -8.72 4.00
N ALA A 50 4.43 -8.58 3.21
CA ALA A 50 4.17 -9.41 2.04
C ALA A 50 5.19 -9.21 0.91
N THR A 51 5.83 -8.04 0.88
CA THR A 51 6.86 -7.68 -0.13
C THR A 51 8.27 -7.73 0.45
N ASN A 52 8.47 -8.34 1.62
CA ASN A 52 9.76 -8.42 2.32
C ASN A 52 10.48 -7.06 2.45
N GLY A 53 9.71 -5.98 2.61
CA GLY A 53 10.24 -4.65 2.84
C GLY A 53 10.56 -3.85 1.58
N GLU A 54 10.25 -4.34 0.38
CA GLU A 54 10.40 -3.59 -0.89
C GLU A 54 9.50 -2.34 -0.89
N PHE A 55 8.28 -2.46 -0.38
CA PHE A 55 7.37 -1.34 -0.19
C PHE A 55 7.22 -1.02 1.29
N LYS A 56 7.74 0.12 1.74
CA LYS A 56 7.68 0.49 3.16
C LYS A 56 6.30 0.99 3.56
N ALA A 57 5.86 0.61 4.76
CA ALA A 57 4.56 1.04 5.27
C ALA A 57 4.44 2.57 5.39
N VAL A 58 5.55 3.25 5.68
CA VAL A 58 5.62 4.72 5.77
C VAL A 58 5.45 5.42 4.42
N ASP A 59 5.74 4.74 3.31
CA ASP A 59 5.55 5.29 1.97
C ASP A 59 4.14 5.02 1.42
N LEU A 60 3.49 3.97 1.94
CA LEU A 60 2.12 3.57 1.60
C LEU A 60 1.05 4.23 2.49
N CYS A 61 1.41 4.73 3.68
CA CYS A 61 0.47 5.33 4.62
C CYS A 61 0.90 6.75 5.03
N PRO A 62 0.19 7.80 4.59
CA PRO A 62 0.52 9.19 4.92
C PRO A 62 0.62 9.44 6.43
N ALA A 63 -0.30 8.88 7.22
CA ALA A 63 -0.28 9.03 8.68
C ALA A 63 0.98 8.43 9.33
N LEU A 64 1.50 7.32 8.80
CA LEU A 64 2.77 6.75 9.28
C LEU A 64 3.96 7.60 8.87
N LYS A 65 3.91 8.22 7.68
CA LYS A 65 4.94 9.16 7.23
C LYS A 65 5.01 10.40 8.12
N GLU A 66 3.86 10.99 8.43
CA GLU A 66 3.76 12.14 9.33
C GLU A 66 4.29 11.79 10.73
N LEU A 67 3.89 10.64 11.26
CA LEU A 67 4.37 10.16 12.56
C LEU A 67 5.90 9.98 12.56
N LYS A 68 6.46 9.37 11.51
CA LYS A 68 7.92 9.20 11.36
C LYS A 68 8.63 10.54 11.38
N ASN A 69 8.11 11.54 10.67
CA ASN A 69 8.72 12.87 10.60
C ASN A 69 8.64 13.63 11.93
N LEU A 70 7.63 13.36 12.77
CA LEU A 70 7.47 14.00 14.08
C LEU A 70 8.53 13.55 15.10
N PHE A 71 9.11 12.36 14.92
CA PHE A 71 10.09 11.76 15.83
C PHE A 71 11.48 11.59 15.19
N ALA A 72 11.71 12.19 14.02
CA ALA A 72 12.97 12.12 13.27
C ALA A 72 13.97 13.21 13.68
#